data_AF-F8Q678-F1
#
_entry.id   AF-F8Q678-F1
#
_cell.length_a   1.000
_cell.length_b   1.000
_cell.length_c   1.000
_cell.angle_alpha   90.00
_cell.angle_beta   90.00
_cell.angle_gamma   90.00
#
_symmetry.space_group_name_H-M   'P 1'
#
loop_
_entity.id
_entity.type
_entity.pdbx_description
1 polymer ?
#
loop_
_entity_poly.entity_id
_entity_poly.type
_entity_poly.pdbx_seq_one_letter_code
_entity_poly.pdbx_strand_id
1 'polypeptide(L)'
;EWVVNRLRDQKEERSIGILSAWTHKKRAKEVTRETIKEINRLPTVEAIQAIIEIASPKKYIRGTQGNQMNVKCKLTTLDTLQSETVEALLDSGCTGSCIDSQFVKE
;
A
#
# COMPACT_ATOMS: atom_id res chain seq x y z
N GLU A 1 -12.52 11.82 6.83
CA GLU A 1 -13.85 11.29 7.18
C GLU A 1 -14.91 11.55 6.11
N TRP A 2 -15.15 12.82 5.72
CA TRP A 2 -16.18 13.17 4.73
C TRP A 2 -16.15 12.34 3.43
N VAL A 3 -14.97 12.14 2.84
CA VAL A 3 -14.82 11.37 1.59
C VAL A 3 -15.27 9.93 1.76
N VAL A 4 -14.89 9.28 2.86
CA VAL A 4 -15.24 7.88 3.15
C VAL A 4 -16.76 7.75 3.29
N ASN A 5 -17.40 8.66 4.02
CA ASN A 5 -18.86 8.66 4.16
C ASN A 5 -19.54 8.85 2.80
N ARG A 6 -19.03 9.78 1.97
CA ARG A 6 -19.56 9.98 0.62
C ARG A 6 -19.40 8.77 -0.30
N LEU A 7 -18.30 8.03 -0.20
CA LEU A 7 -18.11 6.81 -1.00
C LEU A 7 -19.09 5.69 -0.61
N ARG A 8 -19.54 5.66 0.64
CA ARG A 8 -20.55 4.71 1.15
C ARG A 8 -21.98 5.11 0.79
N ASP A 9 -22.27 6.42 0.77
CA ASP A 9 -23.62 6.95 0.59
C ASP A 9 -24.03 7.20 -0.87
N GLN A 10 -23.11 7.07 -1.84
CA GLN A 10 -23.37 7.38 -3.25
C GLN A 10 -23.42 6.13 -4.13
N LYS A 11 -24.09 6.27 -5.28
CA LYS A 11 -24.04 5.26 -6.35
C LYS A 11 -22.62 5.14 -6.91
N GLU A 12 -22.26 3.94 -7.37
CA GLU A 12 -20.93 3.57 -7.82
C GLU A 12 -20.35 4.54 -8.86
N GLU A 13 -21.16 5.02 -9.81
CA GLU A 13 -20.73 5.97 -10.84
C GLU A 13 -20.29 7.33 -10.27
N ARG A 14 -20.98 7.80 -9.21
CA ARG A 14 -20.60 9.03 -8.51
C ARG A 14 -19.39 8.82 -7.61
N SER A 15 -19.27 7.64 -7.02
CA SER A 15 -18.13 7.27 -6.17
C SER A 15 -16.81 7.26 -6.95
N ILE A 16 -16.81 6.91 -8.24
CA ILE A 16 -15.64 7.07 -9.11
C ILE A 16 -15.21 8.53 -9.21
N GLY A 17 -16.15 9.45 -9.48
CA GLY A 17 -15.84 10.88 -9.56
C GLY A 17 -15.31 11.44 -8.24
N ILE A 18 -15.90 11.01 -7.11
CA ILE A 18 -15.46 11.41 -5.77
C ILE A 18 -14.03 10.91 -5.50
N LEU A 19 -13.77 9.61 -5.69
CA LEU A 19 -12.44 9.06 -5.46
C LEU A 19 -11.41 9.68 -6.40
N SER A 20 -11.76 9.92 -7.67
CA SER A 20 -10.89 10.58 -8.66
C SER A 20 -10.48 11.99 -8.24
N ALA A 21 -11.38 12.77 -7.63
CA ALA A 21 -11.06 14.13 -7.19
C ALA A 21 -10.05 14.18 -6.04
N TRP A 22 -9.94 13.09 -5.28
CA TRP A 22 -9.03 12.96 -4.14
C TRP A 22 -7.79 12.11 -4.45
N THR A 23 -7.73 11.50 -5.63
CA THR A 23 -6.62 10.63 -6.04
C THR A 23 -5.50 11.44 -6.66
N HIS A 24 -4.26 11.15 -6.29
CA HIS A 24 -3.10 11.76 -6.92
C HIS A 24 -3.07 11.45 -8.43
N LYS A 25 -2.73 12.43 -9.27
CA LYS A 25 -2.75 12.29 -10.75
C LYS A 25 -1.99 11.07 -11.30
N LYS A 26 -0.89 10.66 -10.64
CA LYS A 26 -0.10 9.47 -11.03
C LYS A 26 -0.73 8.13 -10.61
N ARG A 27 -1.78 8.17 -9.79
CA ARG A 27 -2.54 6.99 -9.30
C ARG A 27 -3.94 6.92 -9.93
N ALA A 28 -4.24 7.70 -10.96
CA ALA A 28 -5.58 7.77 -11.57
C ALA A 28 -6.11 6.39 -12.05
N LYS A 29 -5.22 5.50 -12.49
CA LYS A 29 -5.57 4.12 -12.89
C LYS A 29 -6.08 3.25 -11.74
N GLU A 30 -5.81 3.64 -10.50
CA GLU A 30 -6.25 2.94 -9.28
C GLU A 30 -7.68 3.32 -8.89
N VAL A 31 -8.30 4.31 -9.56
CA VAL A 31 -9.70 4.68 -9.33
C VAL A 31 -10.60 3.68 -10.06
N THR A 32 -10.78 2.52 -9.43
CA THR A 32 -11.61 1.42 -9.97
C THR A 32 -12.83 1.17 -9.10
N ARG A 33 -13.79 0.43 -9.67
CA ARG A 33 -14.97 -0.06 -8.94
C ARG A 33 -14.56 -0.96 -7.77
N GLU A 34 -13.54 -1.79 -8.01
CA GLU A 34 -12.98 -2.73 -7.05
C GLU A 34 -12.34 -1.97 -5.88
N THR A 35 -11.55 -0.94 -6.16
CA THR A 35 -10.93 -0.08 -5.12
C THR A 35 -11.98 0.59 -4.24
N ILE A 36 -13.08 1.08 -4.80
CA ILE A 36 -14.19 1.65 -4.01
C ILE A 36 -14.83 0.58 -3.11
N LYS A 37 -15.05 -0.64 -3.63
CA LYS A 37 -15.60 -1.76 -2.84
C LYS A 37 -14.67 -2.14 -1.70
N GLU A 38 -13.37 -2.18 -1.92
CA GLU A 38 -12.37 -2.45 -0.88
C GLU A 38 -12.38 -1.36 0.19
N ILE A 39 -12.30 -0.09 -0.20
CA ILE A 39 -12.36 1.04 0.75
C ILE A 39 -13.65 1.01 1.59
N ASN A 40 -14.78 0.68 0.97
CA ASN A 40 -16.07 0.62 1.68
C ASN A 40 -16.16 -0.56 2.67
N ARG A 41 -15.37 -1.63 2.49
CA ARG A 41 -15.30 -2.78 3.41
C ARG A 41 -14.38 -2.54 4.61
N LEU A 42 -13.46 -1.59 4.52
CA LEU A 42 -12.53 -1.27 5.60
C LEU A 42 -13.25 -0.59 6.77
N PRO A 43 -12.79 -0.82 8.02
CA PRO A 43 -13.12 0.05 9.16
C PRO A 43 -12.85 1.52 8.83
N THR A 44 -13.62 2.45 9.40
CA THR A 44 -13.55 3.88 9.04
C THR A 44 -12.13 4.46 9.14
N VAL A 45 -11.35 4.08 10.16
CA VAL A 45 -9.96 4.54 10.32
C VAL A 45 -9.07 4.07 9.18
N GLU A 46 -9.15 2.79 8.81
CA GLU A 46 -8.39 2.20 7.70
C GLU A 46 -8.83 2.76 6.35
N ALA A 47 -10.13 2.99 6.15
CA ALA A 47 -10.66 3.64 4.95
C ALA A 47 -10.13 5.08 4.81
N ILE A 48 -10.07 5.85 5.91
CA ILE A 48 -9.47 7.19 5.89
C ILE A 48 -7.98 7.09 5.51
N GLN A 49 -7.26 6.13 6.07
CA GLN A 49 -5.85 5.94 5.77
C GLN A 49 -5.61 5.57 4.29
N ALA A 50 -6.47 4.72 3.71
CA ALA A 50 -6.43 4.37 2.29
C ALA A 50 -6.66 5.60 1.39
N ILE A 51 -7.61 6.48 1.74
CA ILE A 51 -7.82 7.75 1.02
C ILE A 51 -6.61 8.68 1.14
N ILE A 52 -5.99 8.79 2.31
CA ILE A 52 -4.76 9.59 2.50
C ILE A 52 -3.62 9.03 1.63
N GLU A 53 -3.51 7.71 1.55
CA GLU A 53 -2.49 7.05 0.76
C GLU A 53 -2.66 7.30 -0.74
N ILE A 54 -3.88 7.13 -1.28
CA ILE A 54 -4.16 7.32 -2.71
C ILE A 54 -4.08 8.79 -3.13
N ALA A 55 -4.26 9.72 -2.19
CA ALA A 55 -4.05 11.15 -2.39
C ALA A 55 -2.57 11.54 -2.52
N SER A 56 -1.65 10.64 -2.17
CA SER A 56 -0.21 10.83 -2.30
C SER A 56 0.36 10.07 -3.50
N PRO A 57 1.51 10.49 -4.07
CA PRO A 57 2.21 9.65 -5.04
C PRO A 57 2.63 8.31 -4.40
N LYS A 58 2.77 7.27 -5.23
CA LYS A 58 3.31 5.97 -4.79
C LYS A 58 4.67 6.18 -4.13
N LYS A 59 4.86 5.52 -2.99
CA LYS A 59 6.13 5.49 -2.26
C LYS A 59 6.81 4.17 -2.55
N TYR A 60 8.10 4.23 -2.86
CA TYR A 60 8.91 3.05 -3.12
C TYR A 60 10.00 2.95 -2.07
N ILE A 61 10.15 1.76 -1.48
CA ILE A 61 11.31 1.44 -0.67
C ILE A 61 12.32 0.76 -1.59
N ARG A 62 13.53 1.30 -1.64
CA ARG A 62 14.61 0.78 -2.47
C ARG A 62 15.77 0.35 -1.57
N GLY A 63 16.13 -0.92 -1.65
CA GLY A 63 17.37 -1.41 -1.06
C GLY A 63 18.57 -0.70 -1.68
N THR A 64 19.53 -0.28 -0.86
CA THR A 64 20.76 0.39 -1.31
C THR A 64 21.91 -0.59 -1.55
N GLN A 65 21.77 -1.86 -1.13
CA GLN A 65 22.83 -2.88 -1.14
C GLN A 65 22.60 -3.96 -2.22
N GLY A 66 22.39 -3.54 -3.46
CA GLY A 66 22.28 -4.44 -4.61
C GLY A 66 20.86 -4.96 -4.88
N ASN A 67 20.76 -6.20 -5.35
CA ASN A 67 19.51 -6.79 -5.88
C ASN A 67 18.66 -7.50 -4.82
N GLN A 68 18.98 -7.32 -3.54
CA GLN A 68 18.28 -7.93 -2.42
C GLN A 68 17.84 -6.86 -1.43
N MET A 69 16.70 -7.08 -0.78
CA MET A 69 16.19 -6.22 0.28
C MET A 69 16.20 -7.00 1.59
N ASN A 70 17.04 -6.57 2.53
CA ASN A 70 17.04 -7.08 3.89
C ASN A 70 16.27 -6.13 4.80
N VAL A 71 15.56 -6.69 5.77
CA VAL A 71 14.85 -5.95 6.82
C VAL A 71 15.37 -6.39 8.18
N LYS A 72 15.59 -5.41 9.07
CA LYS A 72 15.93 -5.68 10.47
C LYS A 72 14.73 -6.26 11.19
N CYS A 73 14.89 -7.46 11.71
CA CYS A 73 13.88 -8.18 12.46
C CYS A 73 14.38 -8.43 13.88
N LYS A 74 13.45 -8.39 14.85
CA LYS A 74 13.72 -8.88 16.20
C LYS A 74 13.14 -10.28 16.31
N LEU A 75 14.01 -11.27 16.45
CA LEU A 75 13.63 -12.67 16.61
C LEU A 75 13.59 -12.99 18.10
N THR A 76 12.43 -13.41 18.61
CA THR A 76 12.26 -13.82 20.01
C THR A 76 11.96 -15.31 20.06
N THR A 77 12.79 -16.07 20.77
CA THR A 77 12.56 -17.50 21.00
C THR A 77 11.38 -17.69 21.96
N LEU A 78 10.50 -18.65 21.71
CA LEU A 78 9.30 -18.84 22.53
C LEU A 78 9.58 -19.60 23.84
N ASP A 79 10.60 -20.45 23.83
CA ASP A 79 11.02 -21.30 24.94
C ASP A 79 11.90 -20.55 25.95
N THR A 80 12.86 -19.75 25.46
CA THR A 80 13.78 -18.99 26.34
C THR A 80 13.44 -17.51 26.47
N LEU A 81 12.50 -17.00 25.66
CA LEU A 81 12.12 -15.57 25.58
C LEU A 81 13.29 -14.63 25.30
N GLN A 82 14.39 -15.17 24.76
CA GLN A 82 15.55 -14.40 24.37
C GLN A 82 15.29 -13.73 23.03
N SER A 83 15.74 -12.48 22.89
CA SER A 83 15.59 -11.73 21.66
C SER A 83 16.93 -11.38 21.04
N GLU A 84 17.07 -11.62 19.74
CA GLU A 84 18.20 -11.14 18.94
C GLU A 84 17.72 -10.33 17.74
N THR A 85 18.56 -9.40 17.28
CA THR A 85 18.29 -8.64 16.05
C THR A 85 19.00 -9.32 14.89
N VAL A 86 18.25 -9.69 13.86
CA VAL A 86 18.74 -10.38 12.67
C VAL A 86 18.38 -9.59 11.41
N GLU A 87 19.18 -9.73 10.36
CA GLU A 87 18.84 -9.25 9.01
C GLU A 87 18.07 -10.37 8.29
N ALA A 88 16.79 -10.15 8.00
CA ALA A 88 15.96 -11.09 7.27
C ALA A 88 15.82 -10.66 5.81
N LEU A 89 15.96 -11.60 4.87
CA LEU A 89 15.67 -11.35 3.47
C LEU A 89 14.17 -11.14 3.28
N LEU A 90 13.77 -9.98 2.74
CA LEU A 90 12.41 -9.73 2.29
C LEU A 90 12.24 -10.36 0.90
N ASP A 91 11.86 -11.63 0.87
CA ASP A 91 11.65 -12.37 -0.36
C ASP A 91 10.19 -12.25 -0.84
N SER A 92 9.99 -11.75 -2.05
CA SER A 92 8.69 -11.75 -2.75
C SER A 92 8.45 -13.02 -3.58
N GLY A 93 9.32 -14.03 -3.47
CA GLY A 93 9.36 -15.21 -4.34
C GLY A 93 10.11 -14.96 -5.65
N CYS A 94 10.84 -13.84 -5.75
CA CYS A 94 11.55 -13.39 -6.94
C CYS A 94 13.04 -13.10 -6.63
N THR A 95 13.62 -13.80 -5.66
CA THR A 95 15.02 -13.63 -5.26
C THR A 95 15.96 -13.75 -6.48
N GLY A 96 16.60 -12.63 -6.84
CA GLY A 96 17.49 -12.52 -8.00
C GLY A 96 16.92 -11.75 -9.19
N SER A 97 15.63 -11.43 -9.18
CA SER A 97 14.96 -10.61 -10.19
C SER A 97 14.72 -9.20 -9.65
N CYS A 98 15.11 -8.19 -10.42
CA CYS A 98 14.80 -6.80 -10.14
C CYS A 98 13.54 -6.39 -10.93
N ILE A 99 12.65 -5.62 -10.31
CA ILE A 99 11.60 -4.92 -11.05
C ILE A 99 12.25 -3.68 -11.65
N ASP A 100 12.17 -3.54 -12.97
CA ASP A 100 12.68 -2.34 -13.64
C ASP A 100 12.02 -1.09 -13.04
N SER A 101 12.83 -0.12 -12.64
CA SER A 101 12.32 1.12 -12.07
C SER A 101 11.41 1.89 -13.04
N GLN A 102 11.55 1.69 -14.36
CA GLN A 102 10.70 2.26 -15.39
C GLN A 102 9.30 1.65 -15.37
N PHE A 103 9.17 0.32 -15.23
CA PHE A 103 7.89 -0.36 -15.05
C PHE A 103 7.10 0.19 -13.85
N VAL A 104 7.83 0.62 -12.81
CA VAL A 104 7.27 1.17 -11.58
C VAL A 104 6.96 2.67 -11.68
N LYS A 105 7.57 3.39 -12.63
CA LYS A 105 7.44 4.85 -12.81
C LYS A 105 6.29 5.24 -13.76
N GLU A 106 5.71 4.29 -14.50
CA GLU A 106 4.52 4.44 -15.36
C GLU A 106 3.17 4.33 -14.60
#